data_AF-A0A9P5XZK3-F1
#
_entry.id   AF-A0A9P5XZK3-F1
#
_cell.length_a   1.000
_cell.length_b   1.000
_cell.length_c   1.000
_cell.angle_alpha   90.00
_cell.angle_beta   90.00
_cell.angle_gamma   90.00
#
_symmetry.space_group_name_H-M   'P 1'
#
loop_
_entity.id
_entity.type
_entity.pdbx_description
1 polymer ?
#
loop_
_entity_poly.entity_id
_entity_poly.type
_entity_poly.pdbx_seq_one_letter_code
_entity_poly.pdbx_strand_id
1 'polypeptide(L)'
;MGRRKIEIQPITHERNRAVTFVKRKNGLFKKAYELGVLCSVDVAVIIFEDRIDQHPKLHQYCSSSIGIDDIVRRHRAHSGDTETRSPADFGSAPTAGNRKAAAQEMDDDDDDEEDEAAETPVRGGRGRVTAG
;
A
#
# COMPACT_ATOMS: atom_id res chain seq x y z
N MET A 1 21.65 -9.00 8.40
CA MET A 1 21.85 -7.53 8.46
C MET A 1 20.50 -6.85 8.51
N GLY A 2 20.29 -5.90 9.43
CA GLY A 2 19.04 -5.15 9.54
C GLY A 2 18.83 -4.08 8.47
N ARG A 3 17.61 -3.54 8.37
CA ARG A 3 17.23 -2.44 7.47
C ARG A 3 17.78 -1.12 8.00
N ARG A 4 18.69 -0.48 7.26
CA ARG A 4 19.18 0.88 7.57
C ARG A 4 18.23 1.95 6.99
N LYS A 5 18.12 3.10 7.64
CA LYS A 5 17.47 4.30 7.08
C LYS A 5 18.33 4.80 5.91
N ILE A 6 17.69 5.29 4.84
CA ILE A 6 18.33 5.99 3.73
C ILE A 6 17.55 7.27 3.44
N GLU A 7 18.22 8.28 2.89
CA GLU A 7 17.58 9.52 2.45
C GLU A 7 16.79 9.29 1.15
N ILE A 8 15.80 10.14 0.88
CA ILE A 8 15.01 10.10 -0.34
C ILE A 8 15.68 11.00 -1.39
N GLN A 9 16.77 10.49 -1.95
CA GLN A 9 17.55 11.10 -3.03
C GLN A 9 17.96 10.04 -4.07
N PRO A 10 18.39 10.42 -5.29
CA PRO A 10 18.85 9.47 -6.31
C PRO A 10 20.01 8.60 -5.82
N ILE A 11 19.88 7.27 -5.98
CA ILE A 11 20.92 6.33 -5.56
C ILE A 11 22.05 6.33 -6.59
N THR A 12 23.20 6.86 -6.20
CA THR A 12 24.41 6.99 -7.05
C THR A 12 24.98 5.63 -7.47
N HIS A 13 25.07 4.66 -6.56
CA HIS A 13 25.69 3.37 -6.86
C HIS A 13 24.75 2.42 -7.61
N GLU A 14 25.07 2.14 -8.87
CA GLU A 14 24.27 1.36 -9.83
C GLU A 14 23.67 0.07 -9.27
N ARG A 15 24.51 -0.79 -8.69
CA ARG A 15 24.07 -2.09 -8.13
C ARG A 15 23.05 -1.91 -7.01
N ASN A 16 23.24 -0.91 -6.16
CA ASN A 16 22.29 -0.59 -5.08
C ASN A 16 21.00 0.01 -5.64
N ARG A 17 21.08 0.83 -6.70
CA ARG A 17 19.90 1.38 -7.38
C ARG A 17 19.06 0.28 -8.01
N ALA A 18 19.67 -0.62 -8.79
CA ALA A 18 19.00 -1.76 -9.43
C ALA A 18 18.31 -2.70 -8.40
N VAL A 19 19.02 -3.11 -7.34
CA VAL A 19 18.45 -3.96 -6.28
C VAL A 19 17.33 -3.23 -5.52
N THR A 20 17.50 -1.94 -5.25
CA THR A 20 16.47 -1.13 -4.56
C THR A 20 15.25 -0.92 -5.44
N PHE A 21 15.43 -0.69 -6.74
CA PHE A 21 14.34 -0.56 -7.71
C PHE A 21 13.50 -1.83 -7.75
N VAL A 22 14.11 -3.01 -7.96
CA VAL A 22 13.37 -4.29 -7.97
C VAL A 22 12.58 -4.50 -6.68
N LYS A 23 13.19 -4.26 -5.51
CA LYS A 23 12.53 -4.47 -4.21
C LYS A 23 11.42 -3.44 -3.94
N ARG A 24 11.63 -2.15 -4.23
CA ARG A 24 10.63 -1.09 -4.03
C ARG A 24 9.48 -1.22 -5.03
N LYS A 25 9.76 -1.50 -6.30
CA LYS A 25 8.75 -1.74 -7.35
C LYS A 25 7.82 -2.90 -6.96
N ASN A 26 8.39 -4.04 -6.54
CA ASN A 26 7.59 -5.19 -6.13
C ASN A 26 6.79 -4.91 -4.84
N GLY A 27 7.34 -4.14 -3.90
CA GLY A 27 6.61 -3.69 -2.71
C GLY A 27 5.45 -2.75 -3.04
N LEU A 28 5.64 -1.82 -3.98
CA LEU A 28 4.60 -0.92 -4.48
C LEU A 28 3.48 -1.68 -5.19
N PHE A 29 3.82 -2.64 -6.07
CA PHE A 29 2.83 -3.49 -6.73
C PHE A 29 2.04 -4.34 -5.71
N LYS A 30 2.70 -4.87 -4.66
CA LYS A 30 2.00 -5.58 -3.58
C LYS A 30 1.03 -4.66 -2.83
N LYS A 31 1.42 -3.41 -2.55
CA LYS A 31 0.54 -2.43 -1.90
C LYS A 31 -0.64 -1.99 -2.76
N ALA A 32 -0.43 -1.83 -4.07
CA ALA A 32 -1.50 -1.55 -5.03
C ALA A 32 -2.51 -2.72 -5.12
N TYR A 33 -2.02 -3.96 -5.09
CA TYR A 33 -2.87 -5.16 -5.00
C TYR A 33 -3.64 -5.25 -3.68
N GLU A 34 -2.96 -5.06 -2.53
CA GLU A 34 -3.61 -5.03 -1.22
C GLU A 34 -4.73 -3.98 -1.17
N LEU A 35 -4.49 -2.76 -1.68
CA LEU A 35 -5.50 -1.70 -1.73
C LEU A 35 -6.70 -2.07 -2.63
N GLY A 36 -6.43 -2.57 -3.85
CA GLY A 36 -7.49 -2.94 -4.79
C GLY A 36 -8.40 -4.04 -4.26
N VAL A 37 -7.83 -5.05 -3.59
CA VAL A 37 -8.60 -6.15 -2.97
C VAL A 37 -9.36 -5.69 -1.73
N LEU A 38 -8.72 -4.94 -0.81
CA LEU A 38 -9.35 -4.54 0.45
C LEU A 38 -10.49 -3.53 0.26
N CYS A 39 -10.35 -2.60 -0.68
CA CYS A 39 -11.31 -1.53 -0.89
C CYS A 39 -12.21 -1.73 -2.12
N SER A 40 -12.04 -2.82 -2.88
CA SER A 40 -12.77 -3.08 -4.14
C SER A 40 -12.63 -1.95 -5.18
N VAL A 41 -11.41 -1.42 -5.32
CA VAL A 41 -11.09 -0.28 -6.21
C VAL A 41 -10.13 -0.66 -7.34
N ASP A 42 -10.28 0.00 -8.48
CA ASP A 42 -9.36 -0.13 -9.61
C ASP A 42 -8.07 0.68 -9.40
N VAL A 43 -6.92 0.01 -9.48
CA VAL A 43 -5.59 0.61 -9.26
C VAL A 43 -4.66 0.28 -10.43
N ALA A 44 -4.07 1.32 -11.01
CA ALA A 44 -3.03 1.23 -12.03
C ALA A 44 -1.72 1.84 -11.52
N VAL A 45 -0.59 1.20 -11.82
CA VAL A 45 0.76 1.73 -11.55
C VAL A 45 1.60 1.58 -12.82
N ILE A 46 2.13 2.69 -13.33
CA ILE A 46 2.95 2.74 -14.55
C ILE A 46 4.31 3.32 -14.18
N ILE A 47 5.39 2.62 -14.56
CA ILE A 47 6.77 3.01 -14.26
C ILE A 47 7.62 2.83 -15.51
N PHE A 48 8.28 3.90 -15.95
CA PHE A 48 9.31 3.84 -16.97
C PHE A 48 10.70 3.79 -16.31
N GLU A 49 11.52 2.84 -16.74
CA GLU A 49 12.92 2.71 -16.36
C GLU A 49 13.78 3.17 -17.55
N ASP A 50 14.30 4.40 -17.48
CA ASP A 50 15.21 4.94 -18.49
C ASP A 50 16.54 4.20 -18.51
N ARG A 51 17.08 4.01 -19.71
CA ARG A 51 18.29 3.24 -19.98
C ARG A 51 19.14 4.01 -20.98
N ILE A 52 20.41 4.20 -20.66
CA ILE A 52 21.29 5.15 -21.39
C ILE A 52 21.44 4.78 -22.88
N ASP A 53 21.36 3.48 -23.22
CA ASP A 53 21.54 2.97 -24.59
C ASP A 53 20.38 2.06 -25.06
N GLN A 54 19.21 2.13 -24.43
CA GLN A 54 18.05 1.29 -24.77
C GLN A 54 16.74 2.06 -24.67
N HIS A 55 15.69 1.62 -25.37
CA HIS A 55 14.34 2.15 -25.15
C HIS A 55 13.92 2.00 -23.66
N PRO A 56 13.21 2.99 -23.08
CA PRO A 56 12.76 2.93 -21.70
C PRO A 56 11.96 1.65 -21.44
N LYS A 57 12.31 0.92 -20.38
CA LYS A 57 11.60 -0.30 -20.02
C LYS A 57 10.34 0.04 -19.23
N LEU A 58 9.19 -0.29 -19.78
CA LEU A 58 7.90 -0.21 -19.09
C LEU A 58 7.77 -1.34 -18.06
N HIS A 59 7.46 -0.98 -16.82
CA HIS A 59 7.00 -1.89 -15.78
C HIS A 59 5.64 -1.40 -15.28
N GLN A 60 4.61 -2.24 -15.34
CA GLN A 60 3.26 -1.85 -14.95
C GLN A 60 2.56 -2.89 -14.09
N TYR A 61 1.58 -2.43 -13.32
CA TYR A 61 0.60 -3.22 -12.59
C TYR A 61 -0.80 -2.65 -12.83
N CYS A 62 -1.81 -3.51 -12.90
CA CYS A 62 -3.22 -3.17 -13.04
C CYS A 62 -4.04 -4.18 -12.24
N SER A 63 -5.05 -3.72 -11.49
CA SER A 63 -6.06 -4.61 -10.86
C SER A 63 -7.11 -5.13 -11.85
N SER A 64 -7.46 -4.33 -12.87
CA SER A 64 -8.52 -4.65 -13.82
C SER A 64 -8.14 -5.84 -14.70
N SER A 65 -9.05 -6.82 -14.78
CA SER A 65 -8.93 -7.99 -15.65
C SER A 65 -8.97 -7.65 -17.15
N ILE A 66 -9.47 -6.46 -17.51
CA ILE A 66 -9.51 -5.94 -18.89
C ILE A 66 -8.13 -5.37 -19.31
N GLY A 67 -7.29 -5.03 -18.34
CA GLY A 67 -5.93 -4.52 -18.56
C GLY A 67 -5.76 -3.01 -18.35
N ILE A 68 -4.53 -2.53 -18.50
CA ILE A 68 -4.15 -1.14 -18.19
C ILE A 68 -4.87 -0.11 -19.08
N ASP A 69 -5.14 -0.46 -20.34
CA ASP A 69 -5.72 0.45 -21.34
C ASP A 69 -7.17 0.84 -21.00
N ASP A 70 -7.88 -0.02 -20.27
CA ASP A 70 -9.23 0.26 -19.79
C ASP A 70 -9.22 1.35 -18.70
N ILE A 71 -8.33 1.23 -17.70
CA ILE A 71 -8.16 2.26 -16.67
C ILE A 71 -7.65 3.57 -17.29
N VAL A 72 -6.70 3.51 -18.24
CA VAL A 72 -6.21 4.71 -18.95
C VAL A 72 -7.32 5.37 -19.79
N ARG A 73 -8.18 4.59 -20.45
CA ARG A 73 -9.35 5.11 -21.18
C ARG A 73 -10.34 5.77 -20.24
N ARG A 74 -10.68 5.11 -19.12
CA ARG A 74 -11.58 5.64 -18.09
C ARG A 74 -11.06 6.96 -17.51
N HIS A 75 -9.78 7.01 -17.15
CA HIS A 75 -9.10 8.23 -16.70
C HIS A 75 -9.17 9.36 -17.74
N ARG A 76 -8.91 9.09 -19.02
CA ARG A 76 -9.00 10.10 -20.09
C ARG A 76 -10.41 10.60 -20.38
N ALA A 77 -11.43 9.81 -20.06
CA ALA A 77 -12.84 10.16 -20.23
C ALA A 77 -13.48 10.71 -18.93
N HIS A 78 -12.74 10.76 -17.82
CA HIS A 78 -13.24 11.24 -16.54
C HIS A 78 -13.41 12.76 -16.56
N SER A 79 -14.56 13.23 -16.07
CA SER A 79 -14.95 14.64 -16.02
C SER A 79 -15.52 15.08 -14.66
N GLY A 80 -15.50 14.18 -13.67
CA GLY A 80 -15.94 14.47 -12.30
C GLY A 80 -14.79 14.89 -11.38
N ASP A 81 -15.07 14.91 -10.08
CA ASP A 81 -14.10 15.27 -9.04
C ASP A 81 -12.85 14.37 -9.13
N THR A 82 -11.69 14.99 -8.92
CA THR A 82 -10.38 14.34 -9.09
C THR A 82 -9.42 14.81 -8.00
N GLU A 83 -9.00 13.90 -7.12
CA GLU A 83 -7.88 14.17 -6.21
C GLU A 83 -6.56 13.93 -6.95
N THR A 84 -5.69 14.94 -6.99
CA THR A 84 -4.36 14.83 -7.62
C THR A 84 -3.27 15.14 -6.58
N ARG A 85 -2.30 14.23 -6.44
CA ARG A 85 -1.15 14.36 -5.53
C ARG A 85 0.14 14.35 -6.34
N SER A 86 1.04 15.27 -6.04
CA SER A 86 2.34 15.47 -6.70
C SER A 86 3.50 15.05 -5.77
N PRO A 87 4.75 14.96 -6.26
CA PRO A 87 5.90 14.71 -5.38
C PRO A 87 6.08 15.73 -4.25
N ALA A 88 5.58 16.97 -4.41
CA ALA A 88 5.65 18.00 -3.38
C ALA A 88 4.76 17.67 -2.17
N ASP A 89 3.65 16.97 -2.38
CA ASP A 89 2.69 16.56 -1.33
C ASP A 89 3.23 15.49 -0.37
N PHE A 90 4.32 14.81 -0.75
CA PHE A 90 4.98 13.77 0.04
C PHE A 90 6.36 14.20 0.57
N GLY A 91 6.85 15.37 0.13
CA GLY A 91 8.10 15.94 0.61
C GLY A 91 7.90 16.66 1.94
N SER A 92 8.85 16.53 2.86
CA SER A 92 8.89 17.32 4.09
C SER A 92 9.35 18.76 3.82
N ALA A 93 8.58 19.51 3.04
CA ALA A 93 8.68 20.96 2.94
C ALA A 93 7.53 21.58 3.75
N PRO A 94 7.77 22.60 4.58
CA PRO A 94 6.69 23.25 5.32
C PRO A 94 5.82 24.06 4.34
N THR A 95 4.64 23.55 4.03
CA THR A 95 3.68 24.22 3.12
C THR A 95 3.10 25.46 3.80
N ALA A 96 3.77 26.60 3.64
CA ALA A 96 3.30 27.91 4.06
C ALA A 96 2.16 28.39 3.14
N GLY A 97 1.01 27.70 3.17
CA GLY A 97 -0.15 28.02 2.35
C GLY A 97 -1.05 26.83 2.03
N ASN A 98 -1.75 26.29 3.04
CA ASN A 98 -3.15 25.82 2.91
C ASN A 98 -3.76 25.45 4.28
N ARG A 99 -3.89 26.42 5.18
CA ARG A 99 -4.72 26.29 6.40
C ARG A 99 -6.21 26.47 6.07
N LYS A 100 -6.80 25.52 5.33
CA LYS A 100 -8.26 25.35 5.17
C LYS A 100 -8.59 24.06 4.38
N ALA A 101 -8.48 22.90 5.04
CA ALA A 101 -9.04 21.61 4.58
C ALA A 101 -8.99 20.51 5.66
N ALA A 102 -8.10 20.62 6.66
CA ALA A 102 -8.04 19.71 7.80
C ALA A 102 -8.75 20.34 9.01
N ALA A 103 -10.06 20.13 9.07
CA ALA A 103 -10.90 20.41 10.23
C ALA A 103 -12.00 19.34 10.31
N GLN A 104 -11.56 18.09 10.43
CA GLN A 104 -12.31 17.07 11.14
C GLN A 104 -11.29 16.31 12.00
N GLU A 105 -11.01 16.92 13.13
CA GLU A 105 -10.43 16.23 14.27
C GLU A 105 -11.41 15.11 14.61
N MET A 106 -10.94 13.87 14.57
CA MET A 106 -11.67 12.77 15.19
C MET A 106 -11.18 12.77 16.62
N ASP A 107 -12.00 13.29 17.53
CA ASP A 107 -11.74 13.20 18.96
C ASP A 107 -11.67 11.71 19.34
N ASP A 108 -10.50 11.29 19.85
CA ASP A 108 -10.37 10.10 20.68
C ASP A 108 -10.92 10.47 22.06
N ASP A 109 -12.16 10.06 22.39
CA ASP A 109 -12.68 9.95 23.75
C ASP A 109 -13.99 9.12 23.74
N ASP A 110 -13.90 7.86 24.17
CA ASP A 110 -14.95 7.22 24.99
C ASP A 110 -14.32 6.06 25.77
N ASP A 111 -14.50 6.12 27.09
CA ASP A 111 -13.70 5.55 28.18
C ASP A 111 -13.45 4.01 28.25
N ASP A 112 -12.48 3.67 29.11
CA ASP A 112 -12.11 2.32 29.60
C ASP A 112 -13.19 1.63 30.49
N GLU A 113 -12.87 0.41 30.92
CA GLU A 113 -13.54 -0.45 31.94
C GLU A 113 -14.73 -1.32 31.44
N GLU A 114 -14.86 -2.61 31.78
CA GLU A 114 -14.06 -3.47 32.68
C GLU A 114 -14.11 -4.97 32.26
N ASP A 115 -13.39 -5.81 33.03
CA ASP A 115 -13.11 -7.24 32.84
C ASP A 115 -14.28 -8.21 32.51
N GLU A 116 -13.94 -9.39 31.96
CA GLU A 116 -14.10 -10.66 32.71
C GLU A 116 -13.44 -11.87 32.01
N ALA A 117 -12.86 -12.76 32.81
CA ALA A 117 -12.11 -13.93 32.33
C ALA A 117 -13.01 -15.16 32.20
N ALA A 118 -12.85 -15.90 31.09
CA ALA A 118 -13.47 -17.23 30.94
C ALA A 118 -12.48 -18.26 30.39
N GLU A 119 -11.88 -19.03 31.30
CA GLU A 119 -11.14 -20.25 30.93
C GLU A 119 -12.04 -21.21 30.14
N THR A 120 -11.54 -21.75 29.02
CA THR A 120 -12.25 -22.83 28.33
C THR A 120 -11.90 -24.19 28.96
N PRO A 121 -12.89 -24.99 29.41
CA PRO A 121 -12.61 -26.19 30.19
C PRO A 121 -12.07 -27.32 29.33
N VAL A 122 -10.91 -27.86 29.71
CA VAL A 122 -10.34 -29.09 29.15
C VAL A 122 -11.26 -30.27 29.45
N ARG A 123 -12.06 -30.69 28.46
CA ARG A 123 -12.97 -31.83 28.61
C ARG A 123 -12.26 -33.16 28.34
N GLY A 124 -11.60 -33.68 29.37
CA GLY A 124 -10.98 -35.01 29.34
C GLY A 124 -12.02 -36.14 29.21
N GLY A 125 -11.94 -36.91 28.14
CA GLY A 125 -12.76 -38.11 27.93
C GLY A 125 -12.00 -39.40 28.28
N ARG A 126 -12.15 -39.91 29.50
CA ARG A 126 -11.80 -41.30 29.86
C ARG A 126 -13.07 -42.13 30.05
N GLY A 127 -13.42 -42.93 29.04
CA GLY A 127 -14.44 -43.97 29.13
C GLY A 127 -13.80 -45.35 29.11
N ARG A 128 -13.98 -46.13 30.18
CA ARG A 128 -13.48 -47.52 30.34
C ARG A 128 -14.68 -48.46 30.49
N VAL A 129 -14.44 -49.75 30.20
CA VAL A 129 -15.28 -50.98 30.35
C VAL A 129 -16.48 -51.06 29.38
N THR A 130 -16.99 -52.23 28.98
CA THR A 130 -16.74 -53.62 29.46
C THR A 130 -16.53 -54.61 28.29
N ALA A 131 -16.82 -55.91 28.48
CA ALA A 131 -16.71 -57.04 27.55
C ALA A 131 -18.06 -57.42 26.91
N GLY A 132 -18.01 -58.26 25.87
CA GLY A 132 -19.13 -58.88 25.17
C GLY A 132 -18.63 -59.72 24.00
#